data_AF-A0A4P9WQK6-F1
#
_entry.id   AF-A0A4P9WQK6-F1
#
_cell.length_a   1.000
_cell.length_b   1.000
_cell.length_c   1.000
_cell.angle_alpha   90.00
_cell.angle_beta   90.00
_cell.angle_gamma   90.00
#
_symmetry.space_group_name_H-M   'P 1'
#
loop_
_entity.id
_entity.type
_entity.pdbx_description
1 polymer ?
#
loop_
_entity_poly.entity_id
_entity_poly.type
_entity_poly.pdbx_seq_one_letter_code
_entity_poly.pdbx_strand_id
1 'polypeptide(L)' 'TPMETFRGFVSTLEDALLLFEACRLGYLRRIQRRLSEREKSHISSGSVWVWDEDEALVKRWTDGRAWSPSR' A
#
# COMPACT_ATOMS: atom_id res chain seq x y z
N THR A 1 1.55 -11.27 -9.99
CA THR A 1 1.83 -9.84 -9.71
C THR A 1 1.90 -9.69 -8.20
N PRO A 2 2.84 -8.92 -7.62
CA PRO A 2 2.92 -8.80 -6.17
C PRO A 2 1.59 -8.27 -5.63
N MET A 3 1.05 -8.93 -4.61
CA MET A 3 -0.25 -8.62 -4.03
C MET A 3 -0.21 -7.38 -3.11
N GLU A 4 0.95 -7.11 -2.52
CA GLU A 4 1.26 -6.01 -1.60
C GLU A 4 2.71 -5.55 -1.82
N THR A 5 3.04 -4.32 -1.44
CA THR A 5 4.41 -3.78 -1.55
C THR A 5 5.32 -4.39 -0.49
N PHE A 6 4.80 -4.57 0.72
CA PHE A 6 5.50 -5.12 1.86
C PHE A 6 4.52 -5.85 2.78
N ARG A 7 5.04 -6.81 3.55
CA ARG A 7 4.28 -7.52 4.60
C ARG A 7 4.98 -7.38 5.94
N GLY A 8 4.34 -6.70 6.87
CA GLY A 8 4.87 -6.44 8.20
C GLY A 8 4.05 -5.38 8.94
N PHE A 9 4.67 -4.71 9.90
CA PHE A 9 4.04 -3.68 10.72
C PHE A 9 4.79 -2.37 10.57
N VAL A 10 4.07 -1.27 10.31
CA VAL A 10 4.63 0.09 10.23
C VAL A 10 4.26 0.79 11.52
N SER A 11 5.24 0.95 12.41
CA SER A 11 5.03 1.43 13.78
C SER A 11 5.53 2.86 13.98
N THR A 12 6.57 3.22 13.25
CA THR A 12 7.24 4.53 13.35
C THR A 12 7.27 5.24 12.00
N LEU A 13 7.62 6.52 12.03
CA LEU A 13 7.94 7.27 10.83
C LEU A 13 9.13 6.66 10.08
N GLU A 14 10.14 6.16 10.80
CA GLU A 14 11.34 5.55 10.21
C GLU A 14 10.99 4.31 9.38
N ASP A 15 10.10 3.45 9.89
CA ASP A 15 9.59 2.29 9.15
C ASP A 15 8.97 2.71 7.80
N ALA A 16 8.16 3.77 7.82
CA ALA A 16 7.52 4.30 6.62
C ALA A 16 8.54 4.89 5.63
N LEU A 17 9.54 5.64 6.13
CA LEU A 17 10.60 6.22 5.29
C LEU A 17 11.47 5.14 4.63
N LEU A 18 11.78 4.05 5.35
CA LEU A 18 12.50 2.91 4.76
C LEU A 18 11.71 2.26 3.63
N LEU A 19 10.39 2.12 3.77
CA LEU A 19 9.54 1.59 2.71
C LEU A 19 9.50 2.51 1.48
N PHE A 20 9.41 3.83 1.69
CA PHE A 20 9.48 4.80 0.60
C PHE A 20 10.82 4.76 -0.12
N GLU A 21 11.93 4.75 0.63
CA GLU A 21 13.28 4.69 0.07
C GLU A 21 13.52 3.39 -0.69
N ALA A 22 13.07 2.25 -0.16
CA ALA A 22 13.13 0.97 -0.84
C ALA A 22 12.32 0.95 -2.15
N CYS A 23 11.17 1.64 -2.19
CA CYS A 23 10.40 1.84 -3.42
C CYS A 23 11.10 2.77 -4.42
N ARG A 24 11.76 3.83 -3.94
CA ARG A 24 12.51 4.79 -4.76
C ARG A 24 13.73 4.14 -5.42
N LEU A 25 14.44 3.29 -4.68
CA LEU A 25 15.61 2.53 -5.15
C LEU A 25 15.21 1.29 -5.99
N GLY A 26 13.92 0.93 -6.01
CA GLY A 26 13.42 -0.21 -6.79
C GLY A 26 13.57 -1.58 -6.11
N TYR A 27 13.96 -1.63 -4.84
CA TYR A 27 13.99 -2.86 -4.05
C TYR A 27 12.59 -3.40 -3.77
N LEU A 28 11.63 -2.51 -3.52
CA LEU A 28 10.22 -2.85 -3.39
C LEU A 28 9.42 -2.29 -4.56
N ARG A 29 8.43 -3.05 -5.02
CA ARG A 29 7.50 -2.59 -6.06
C ARG A 29 6.36 -1.82 -5.43
N ARG A 30 6.33 -0.51 -5.68
CA ARG A 30 5.15 0.32 -5.44
C ARG A 30 4.02 -0.06 -6.42
N ILE A 31 2.79 0.23 -6.02
CA ILE A 31 1.60 0.03 -6.82
C ILE A 31 1.47 1.18 -7.82
N GLN A 32 1.21 0.83 -9.09
CA GLN A 32 1.12 1.78 -10.22
C GLN A 32 -0.30 1.85 -10.82
N ARG A 33 -1.29 1.25 -10.16
CA ARG A 33 -2.70 1.29 -10.56
C ARG A 33 -3.63 0.94 -9.40
N ARG A 34 -4.92 1.19 -9.56
CA ARG A 34 -5.95 0.67 -8.63
C ARG A 34 -5.92 -0.85 -8.53
N LEU A 35 -6.19 -1.34 -7.32
CA LEU A 35 -6.40 -2.77 -7.08
C LEU A 35 -7.72 -3.24 -7.73
N SER A 36 -7.67 -4.41 -8.34
CA SER A 36 -8.85 -5.17 -8.75
C SER A 36 -9.59 -5.75 -7.55
N GLU A 37 -10.85 -6.12 -7.72
CA GLU A 37 -11.64 -6.78 -6.66
C GLU A 37 -10.97 -8.06 -6.13
N ARG A 38 -10.32 -8.81 -7.02
CA ARG A 38 -9.53 -9.99 -6.62
C ARG A 38 -8.33 -9.61 -5.75
N GLU A 39 -7.63 -8.53 -6.04
CA GLU A 39 -6.50 -8.10 -5.20
C GLU A 39 -7.01 -7.59 -3.84
N LYS A 40 -8.12 -6.85 -3.82
CA LYS A 40 -8.76 -6.39 -2.58
C LYS A 40 -9.20 -7.55 -1.68
N SER A 41 -9.65 -8.66 -2.26
CA SER A 41 -10.06 -9.84 -1.48
C SER A 41 -8.91 -10.48 -0.69
N HIS A 42 -7.66 -10.17 -1.04
CA HIS A 42 -6.49 -10.71 -0.34
C HIS A 42 -5.89 -9.74 0.68
N ILE A 43 -6.51 -8.58 0.90
CA ILE A 43 -6.07 -7.64 1.95
C ILE A 43 -6.14 -8.36 3.29
N SER A 44 -5.03 -8.38 4.02
CA SER A 44 -4.93 -9.12 5.28
C SER A 44 -4.10 -8.37 6.33
N SER A 45 -4.05 -8.90 7.55
CA SER A 45 -3.21 -8.32 8.59
C SER A 45 -1.74 -8.32 8.15
N GLY A 46 -1.09 -7.17 8.31
CA GLY A 46 0.30 -6.93 7.92
C GLY A 46 0.51 -6.53 6.46
N SER A 47 -0.54 -6.47 5.65
CA SER A 47 -0.40 -6.02 4.26
C SER A 47 -0.14 -4.51 4.17
N VAL A 48 0.89 -4.12 3.42
CA VAL A 48 1.27 -2.72 3.20
C VAL A 48 1.37 -2.40 1.70
N TRP A 49 0.69 -1.35 1.27
CA TRP A 49 0.73 -0.84 -0.10
C TRP A 49 1.31 0.56 -0.13
N VAL A 50 2.27 0.77 -1.00
CA VAL A 50 2.87 2.09 -1.27
C VAL A 50 2.57 2.44 -2.72
N TRP A 51 2.13 3.66 -2.99
CA TRP A 51 1.90 4.16 -4.34
C TRP A 51 2.28 5.63 -4.44
N ASP A 52 2.56 6.04 -5.67
CA ASP A 52 2.61 7.45 -6.04
C ASP A 52 1.23 7.86 -6.58
N GLU A 53 0.71 9.02 -6.15
CA GLU A 53 -0.66 9.45 -6.47
C GLU A 53 -0.86 9.63 -7.98
N ASP A 54 0.10 10.25 -8.66
CA ASP A 54 0.01 10.58 -10.09
C ASP A 54 0.23 9.35 -10.96
N GLU A 55 1.20 8.50 -10.58
CA GLU A 55 1.48 7.26 -11.31
C GLU A 55 0.32 6.25 -11.20
N ALA A 56 -0.23 6.07 -10.00
CA ALA A 56 -1.29 5.09 -9.77
C ALA A 56 -2.70 5.62 -10.06
N LEU A 57 -2.86 6.95 -10.18
CA LEU A 57 -4.14 7.65 -10.24
C LEU A 57 -5.04 7.34 -9.02
N VAL A 58 -4.41 7.25 -7.84
CA VAL A 58 -5.05 6.94 -6.55
C VAL A 58 -4.84 8.07 -5.56
N LYS A 59 -5.83 8.98 -5.49
CA LYS A 59 -5.87 10.06 -4.49
C LYS A 59 -6.38 9.62 -3.12
N ARG A 60 -7.15 8.53 -3.10
CA ARG A 60 -7.78 7.96 -1.90
C ARG A 60 -7.76 6.45 -2.02
N TRP A 61 -7.31 5.79 -0.98
CA TRP A 61 -7.38 4.34 -0.83
C TRP A 61 -8.84 3.88 -0.73
N THR A 62 -9.19 2.81 -1.44
CA THR A 62 -10.49 2.14 -1.34
C THR A 62 -10.31 0.63 -1.38
N ASP A 63 -10.69 -0.04 -0.30
CA ASP A 63 -10.57 -1.50 -0.13
C ASP A 63 -11.92 -2.24 -0.07
N GLY A 64 -13.03 -1.50 -0.14
CA GLY A 64 -14.38 -2.07 -0.04
C GLY A 64 -14.78 -2.49 1.38
N ARG A 65 -14.02 -2.08 2.41
CA ARG A 65 -14.33 -2.36 3.82
C ARG A 65 -15.02 -1.18 4.47
N ALA A 66 -15.86 -1.48 5.47
CA ALA A 66 -16.45 -0.46 6.33
C ALA A 66 -15.43 -0.04 7.40
N TRP A 67 -15.06 1.23 7.40
CA TRP A 67 -14.14 1.84 8.37
C TRP A 67 -14.91 2.78 9.30
N SER A 68 -14.56 2.78 10.59
CA SER A 68 -15.03 3.79 11.52
C SER A 68 -14.45 5.18 11.17
N PRO A 69 -15.02 6.28 11.68
CA PRO A 69 -14.40 7.60 11.54
C PRO A 69 -12.96 7.61 12.05
N SER A 70 -12.11 8.41 11.40
CA SER A 70 -10.71 8.59 11.81
C SER A 70 -10.61 9.09 13.26
N ARG A 71 -9.51 8.74 13.92
CA ARG A 71 -9.15 9.22 15.26
C ARG A 71 -8.06 10.27 15.17
#